data_AF-A0A7W1ZDL0-F1
#
_entry.id   AF-A0A7W1ZDL0-F1
#
_cell.length_a   1.000
_cell.length_b   1.000
_cell.length_c   1.000
_cell.angle_alpha   90.00
_cell.angle_beta   90.00
_cell.angle_gamma   90.00
#
_symmetry.space_group_name_H-M   'P 1'
#
loop_
_entity.id
_entity.type
_entity.pdbx_description
1 polymer ?
#
loop_
_entity_poly.entity_id
_entity_poly.type
_entity_poly.pdbx_seq_one_letter_code
_entity_poly.pdbx_strand_id
1 'polypeptide(L)'
;MKLTSFYAFALFSFFALLLTSCDNEPLEGEFVSDIPDIMEASFTAEVEGVEFVADTMYAVTQNSVTSITGVKSNGDRIVMTVQGVGPGSYNLTGNAGVATFGINVAPEAFSTDNPGGSGQLVITNYDTENNVMSGTFSFVALRPLLDNNGLPLLDENGNPTFDSVT
;
A
#
# COMPACT_ATOMS: atom_id res chain seq x y z
N MET A 1 -91.11 -4.43 13.05
CA MET A 1 -89.67 -4.69 12.89
C MET A 1 -88.87 -3.57 13.54
N LYS A 2 -88.24 -3.82 14.68
CA LYS A 2 -87.20 -2.95 15.28
C LYS A 2 -86.27 -3.84 16.11
N LEU A 3 -85.15 -4.28 15.52
CA LEU A 3 -84.08 -5.00 16.22
C LEU A 3 -82.71 -4.80 15.53
N THR A 4 -82.53 -3.66 14.88
CA THR A 4 -81.26 -3.26 14.23
C THR A 4 -80.70 -2.05 14.96
N SER A 5 -80.22 -2.22 16.19
CA SER A 5 -79.56 -1.12 16.90
C SER A 5 -78.42 -1.50 17.84
N PHE A 6 -78.13 -2.80 18.06
CA PHE A 6 -77.15 -3.19 19.09
C PHE A 6 -75.90 -3.90 18.57
N TYR A 7 -75.85 -4.32 17.30
CA TYR A 7 -74.70 -5.03 16.74
C TYR A 7 -73.66 -4.13 16.06
N ALA A 8 -74.01 -2.88 15.73
CA ALA A 8 -73.09 -1.98 15.05
C ALA A 8 -72.01 -1.36 15.97
N PHE A 9 -72.22 -1.38 17.29
CA PHE A 9 -71.29 -0.76 18.24
C PHE A 9 -70.28 -1.75 18.84
N ALA A 10 -70.56 -3.06 18.79
CA ALA A 10 -69.68 -4.08 19.36
C ALA A 10 -68.49 -4.45 18.44
N LEU A 11 -68.55 -4.15 17.14
CA LEU A 11 -67.50 -4.50 16.19
C LEU A 11 -66.43 -3.41 16.01
N PHE A 12 -66.70 -2.18 16.46
CA PHE A 12 -65.74 -1.07 16.35
C PHE A 12 -64.75 -1.00 17.53
N SER A 13 -65.03 -1.71 18.63
CA SER A 13 -64.18 -1.70 19.84
C SER A 13 -63.03 -2.71 19.79
N PHE A 14 -63.01 -3.64 18.83
CA PHE A 14 -61.96 -4.67 18.75
C PHE A 14 -60.78 -4.28 17.84
N PHE A 15 -60.89 -3.19 17.06
CA PHE A 15 -59.83 -2.74 16.15
C PHE A 15 -58.89 -1.68 16.75
N ALA A 16 -59.20 -1.17 17.95
CA ALA A 16 -58.43 -0.08 18.57
C ALA A 16 -57.25 -0.56 19.46
N LEU A 17 -57.06 -1.87 19.64
CA LEU A 17 -56.05 -2.43 20.55
C LEU A 17 -54.78 -2.97 19.85
N LEU A 18 -54.66 -2.85 18.54
CA LEU A 18 -53.51 -3.39 17.78
C LEU A 18 -52.34 -2.41 17.57
N LEU A 19 -52.32 -1.24 18.23
CA LEU A 19 -51.31 -0.20 17.99
C LEU A 19 -50.28 0.00 19.12
N THR A 20 -50.06 -0.97 20.01
CA THR A 20 -49.20 -0.76 21.20
C THR A 20 -48.08 -1.78 21.41
N SER A 21 -47.36 -2.19 20.37
CA SER A 21 -46.12 -2.96 20.59
C SER A 21 -44.96 -2.64 19.65
N CYS A 22 -44.84 -1.39 19.21
CA CYS A 22 -43.55 -0.90 18.74
C CYS A 22 -42.86 -0.14 19.88
N ASP A 23 -42.56 -0.84 20.99
CA ASP A 23 -41.53 -0.36 21.89
C ASP A 23 -40.21 -0.54 21.14
N ASN A 24 -39.62 0.58 20.72
CA ASN A 24 -38.30 0.62 20.12
C ASN A 24 -37.28 0.38 21.24
N GLU A 25 -37.12 -0.89 21.63
CA GLU A 25 -36.12 -1.32 22.61
C GLU A 25 -34.74 -0.91 22.09
N PRO A 26 -34.00 -0.02 22.80
CA PRO A 26 -32.63 0.27 22.43
C PRO A 26 -31.86 -1.05 22.51
N LEU A 27 -31.01 -1.31 21.51
CA LEU A 27 -30.15 -2.47 21.51
C LEU A 27 -29.20 -2.37 22.71
N GLU A 28 -29.57 -2.99 23.82
CA GLU A 28 -28.73 -3.12 25.00
C GLU A 28 -27.95 -4.44 24.93
N GLY A 29 -26.63 -4.29 24.92
CA GLY A 29 -25.69 -5.39 24.86
C GLY A 29 -24.29 -4.81 24.67
N GLU A 30 -23.28 -5.52 25.18
CA GLU A 30 -21.91 -5.25 24.76
C GLU A 30 -21.79 -5.73 23.31
N PHE A 31 -21.71 -4.79 22.37
CA PHE A 31 -21.41 -5.13 20.99
C PHE A 31 -19.97 -5.64 20.96
N VAL A 32 -19.80 -6.96 20.93
CA VAL A 32 -18.52 -7.54 20.51
C VAL A 32 -18.32 -7.08 19.08
N SER A 33 -17.46 -6.08 18.89
CA SER A 33 -16.97 -5.73 17.57
C SER A 33 -16.06 -6.87 17.12
N ASP A 34 -16.65 -7.92 16.55
CA ASP A 34 -15.96 -8.83 15.62
C ASP A 34 -15.73 -8.10 14.29
N ILE A 35 -15.29 -6.83 14.35
CA ILE A 35 -14.69 -6.17 13.20
C ILE A 35 -13.31 -6.82 13.13
N PRO A 36 -13.03 -7.66 12.12
CA PRO A 36 -11.68 -8.17 11.94
C PRO A 36 -10.75 -6.96 11.86
N ASP A 37 -9.65 -6.99 12.62
CA ASP A 37 -8.59 -5.98 12.54
C ASP A 37 -8.25 -5.81 11.06
N ILE A 38 -8.65 -4.67 10.50
CA ILE A 38 -8.37 -4.36 9.10
C ILE A 38 -6.89 -4.06 9.08
N MET A 39 -6.09 -5.01 8.59
CA MET A 39 -4.66 -4.81 8.45
C MET A 39 -4.45 -3.82 7.30
N GLU A 40 -4.35 -2.54 7.66
CA GLU A 40 -3.97 -1.48 6.74
C GLU A 40 -2.47 -1.62 6.42
N ALA A 41 -2.17 -2.01 5.19
CA ALA A 41 -0.80 -2.04 4.70
C ALA A 41 -0.22 -0.62 4.67
N SER A 42 1.07 -0.48 4.98
CA SER A 42 1.78 0.80 4.86
C SER A 42 3.12 0.61 4.14
N PHE A 43 3.52 1.63 3.40
CA PHE A 43 4.82 1.72 2.75
C PHE A 43 5.33 3.13 2.97
N THR A 44 6.40 3.23 3.76
CA THR A 44 7.01 4.50 4.15
C THR A 44 8.52 4.46 3.99
N ALA A 45 9.12 5.64 3.77
CA ALA A 45 10.56 5.85 3.74
C ALA A 45 10.88 7.30 4.11
N GLU A 46 12.16 7.57 4.39
CA GLU A 46 12.71 8.91 4.42
C GLU A 46 13.64 9.01 3.21
N VAL A 47 13.41 10.00 2.34
CA VAL A 47 14.20 10.24 1.13
C VAL A 47 14.78 11.64 1.23
N GLU A 48 16.10 11.76 1.32
CA GLU A 48 16.79 13.05 1.51
C GLU A 48 16.24 13.88 2.70
N GLY A 49 15.88 13.20 3.79
CA GLY A 49 15.29 13.84 4.98
C GLY A 49 13.82 14.22 4.84
N VAL A 50 13.16 13.88 3.72
CA VAL A 50 11.74 14.12 3.48
C VAL A 50 10.95 12.82 3.56
N GLU A 51 9.83 12.84 4.27
CA GLU A 51 8.98 11.68 4.40
C GLU A 51 8.32 11.29 3.06
N PHE A 52 8.48 10.02 2.70
CA PHE A 52 7.78 9.35 1.62
C PHE A 52 6.73 8.43 2.23
N VAL A 53 5.45 8.73 1.99
CA VAL A 53 4.32 7.86 2.33
C VAL A 53 3.62 7.52 1.03
N ALA A 54 3.56 6.24 0.66
CA ALA A 54 2.91 5.82 -0.57
C ALA A 54 1.38 5.85 -0.43
N ASP A 55 0.70 6.37 -1.45
CA ASP A 55 -0.76 6.31 -1.60
C ASP A 55 -1.22 4.97 -2.17
N THR A 56 -0.35 4.27 -2.91
CA THR A 56 -0.60 2.93 -3.44
C THR A 56 0.62 2.06 -3.23
N MET A 57 0.41 0.83 -2.76
CA MET A 57 1.48 -0.13 -2.52
C MET A 57 1.03 -1.54 -2.86
N TYR A 58 1.97 -2.33 -3.36
CA TYR A 58 1.75 -3.74 -3.66
C TYR A 58 3.07 -4.47 -3.78
N ALA A 59 3.02 -5.78 -3.58
CA ALA A 59 4.10 -6.69 -3.89
C ALA A 59 3.61 -7.75 -4.87
N VAL A 60 4.45 -8.10 -5.85
CA VAL A 60 4.17 -9.15 -6.83
C VAL A 60 5.34 -10.11 -6.83
N THR A 61 5.05 -11.40 -6.69
CA THR A 61 6.05 -12.46 -6.81
C THR A 61 5.71 -13.34 -8.01
N GLN A 62 6.61 -13.41 -8.99
CA GLN A 62 6.46 -14.26 -10.17
C GLN A 62 7.81 -14.88 -10.54
N ASN A 63 7.82 -16.18 -10.84
CA ASN A 63 9.02 -16.91 -11.25
C ASN A 63 10.22 -16.73 -10.29
N SER A 64 9.96 -16.74 -8.98
CA SER A 64 10.95 -16.49 -7.93
C SER A 64 11.58 -15.09 -7.95
N VAL A 65 10.94 -14.12 -8.60
CA VAL A 65 11.30 -12.71 -8.57
C VAL A 65 10.22 -11.98 -7.79
N THR A 66 10.61 -11.27 -6.73
CA THR A 66 9.71 -10.45 -5.92
C THR A 66 9.96 -8.98 -6.24
N SER A 67 8.90 -8.28 -6.64
CA SER A 67 8.88 -6.83 -6.82
C SER A 67 7.98 -6.19 -5.78
N ILE A 68 8.46 -5.14 -5.11
CA ILE A 68 7.74 -4.37 -4.10
C ILE A 68 7.71 -2.92 -4.58
N THR A 69 6.52 -2.33 -4.64
CA THR A 69 6.31 -1.00 -5.20
C THR A 69 5.49 -0.15 -4.24
N GLY A 70 5.97 1.07 -3.99
CA GLY A 70 5.22 2.15 -3.34
C GLY A 70 5.13 3.35 -4.29
N VAL A 71 3.95 3.93 -4.44
CA VAL A 71 3.67 5.04 -5.37
C VAL A 71 2.94 6.16 -4.64
N LYS A 72 3.40 7.40 -4.82
CA LYS A 72 2.71 8.61 -4.39
C LYS A 72 1.77 9.11 -5.49
N SER A 73 0.76 9.88 -5.10
CA SER A 73 -0.23 10.53 -5.95
C SER A 73 0.39 11.50 -6.97
N ASN A 74 1.59 12.03 -6.69
CA ASN A 74 2.36 12.85 -7.63
C ASN A 74 3.11 12.02 -8.70
N GLY A 75 3.11 10.70 -8.59
CA GLY A 75 3.78 9.77 -9.51
C GLY A 75 5.16 9.30 -9.08
N ASP A 76 5.74 9.86 -8.01
CA ASP A 76 6.99 9.36 -7.46
C ASP A 76 6.79 7.93 -6.95
N ARG A 77 7.78 7.07 -7.21
CA ARG A 77 7.73 5.67 -6.81
C ARG A 77 9.06 5.17 -6.29
N ILE A 78 8.97 4.27 -5.32
CA ILE A 78 10.06 3.40 -4.92
C ILE A 78 9.73 2.00 -5.42
N VAL A 79 10.63 1.40 -6.19
CA VAL A 79 10.47 0.04 -6.69
C VAL A 79 11.69 -0.76 -6.34
N MET A 80 11.50 -1.89 -5.66
CA MET A 80 12.55 -2.85 -5.36
C MET A 80 12.21 -4.15 -6.06
N THR A 81 13.20 -4.77 -6.72
CA THR A 81 13.06 -6.08 -7.35
C THR A 81 14.21 -6.96 -6.91
N VAL A 82 13.92 -8.15 -6.41
CA VAL A 82 14.93 -9.08 -5.88
C VAL A 82 14.71 -10.50 -6.40
N GLN A 83 15.80 -11.23 -6.56
CA GLN A 83 15.78 -12.66 -6.84
C GLN A 83 15.56 -13.44 -5.54
N GLY A 84 14.39 -14.06 -5.42
CA GLY A 84 14.01 -14.91 -4.29
C GLY A 84 12.62 -14.58 -3.76
N VAL A 85 12.17 -15.42 -2.82
CA VAL A 85 10.86 -15.33 -2.17
C VAL A 85 11.00 -15.65 -0.68
N GLY A 86 10.08 -15.16 0.14
CA GLY A 86 10.05 -15.46 1.57
C GLY A 86 10.86 -14.50 2.46
N PRO A 87 10.93 -14.80 3.76
CA PRO A 87 11.76 -14.04 4.69
C PRO A 87 13.25 -14.19 4.40
N GLY A 88 14.01 -13.12 4.53
CA GLY A 88 15.43 -13.11 4.23
C GLY A 88 16.02 -11.72 3.99
N SER A 89 17.32 -11.68 3.73
CA SER A 89 18.05 -10.47 3.37
C SER A 89 18.47 -10.54 1.91
N TYR A 90 18.09 -9.54 1.14
CA TYR A 90 18.28 -9.46 -0.31
C TYR A 90 19.12 -8.23 -0.65
N ASN A 91 20.12 -8.42 -1.51
CA ASN A 91 20.91 -7.31 -2.02
C ASN A 91 20.14 -6.60 -3.13
N LEU A 92 20.12 -5.27 -3.10
CA LEU A 92 19.47 -4.42 -4.10
C LEU A 92 20.44 -3.91 -5.16
N THR A 93 21.56 -4.60 -5.43
CA THR A 93 22.50 -4.23 -6.51
C THR A 93 22.77 -5.39 -7.48
N GLY A 94 22.88 -5.06 -8.76
CA GLY A 94 23.29 -5.99 -9.82
C GLY A 94 22.29 -7.13 -10.04
N ASN A 95 22.81 -8.31 -10.37
CA ASN A 95 21.97 -9.47 -10.72
C ASN A 95 21.13 -10.03 -9.57
N ALA A 96 21.42 -9.66 -8.32
CA ALA A 96 20.68 -10.14 -7.15
C ALA A 96 19.39 -9.32 -6.92
N GLY A 97 19.39 -8.06 -7.32
CA GLY A 97 18.27 -7.17 -7.18
C GLY A 97 18.61 -5.73 -7.56
N VAL A 98 17.58 -4.91 -7.69
CA VAL A 98 17.69 -3.48 -8.04
C VAL A 98 16.61 -2.71 -7.29
N ALA A 99 16.94 -1.48 -6.88
CA ALA A 99 15.98 -0.52 -6.37
C ALA A 99 16.04 0.77 -7.18
N THR A 100 14.88 1.39 -7.40
CA THR A 100 14.76 2.66 -8.10
C THR A 100 13.91 3.65 -7.33
N PHE A 101 14.20 4.94 -7.51
CA PHE A 101 13.42 6.05 -7.00
C PHE A 101 13.09 7.07 -8.10
N GLY A 102 11.88 7.63 -8.03
CA GLY A 102 11.38 8.66 -8.93
C GLY A 102 10.67 8.07 -10.16
N ILE A 103 10.75 8.77 -11.30
CA ILE A 103 10.16 8.29 -12.55
C ILE A 103 11.05 7.18 -13.11
N ASN A 104 10.64 5.90 -13.06
CA ASN A 104 11.34 4.75 -13.68
C ASN A 104 11.36 4.81 -15.22
N VAL A 105 11.96 5.85 -15.79
CA VAL A 105 12.37 5.87 -17.19
C VAL A 105 13.84 6.28 -17.19
N ALA A 106 14.71 5.39 -17.65
CA ALA A 106 16.11 5.73 -17.86
C ALA A 106 16.21 6.81 -18.96
N PRO A 107 17.13 7.77 -18.86
CA PRO A 107 18.20 7.91 -17.86
C PRO A 107 17.79 8.70 -16.61
N GLU A 108 16.52 9.09 -16.46
CA GLU A 108 16.05 10.06 -15.46
C GLU A 108 15.75 9.43 -14.09
N ALA A 109 15.69 8.10 -14.03
CA ALA A 109 15.48 7.32 -12.82
C ALA A 109 16.75 7.22 -11.97
N PHE A 110 16.62 7.36 -10.65
CA PHE A 110 17.66 6.89 -9.74
C PHE A 110 17.61 5.37 -9.67
N SER A 111 18.76 4.72 -9.77
CA SER A 111 18.90 3.27 -9.71
C SER A 111 20.12 2.86 -8.90
N THR A 112 19.98 1.82 -8.10
CA THR A 112 21.10 1.16 -7.41
C THR A 112 21.99 0.33 -8.34
N ASP A 113 21.57 0.10 -9.59
CA ASP A 113 22.37 -0.61 -10.60
C ASP A 113 23.43 0.30 -11.25
N ASN A 114 23.34 1.62 -11.03
CA ASN A 114 24.37 2.56 -11.44
C ASN A 114 25.64 2.44 -10.57
N PRO A 115 26.84 2.72 -11.11
CA PRO A 115 28.08 2.66 -10.36
C PRO A 115 28.03 3.45 -9.04
N GLY A 116 28.38 2.80 -7.93
CA GLY A 116 28.28 3.38 -6.58
C GLY A 116 26.97 3.08 -5.85
N GLY A 117 26.00 2.46 -6.52
CA GLY A 117 24.72 2.09 -5.93
C GLY A 117 24.88 0.98 -4.91
N SER A 118 24.04 1.02 -3.88
CA SER A 118 24.03 0.03 -2.80
C SER A 118 22.64 -0.11 -2.21
N GLY A 119 22.34 -1.23 -1.57
CA GLY A 119 21.10 -1.35 -0.81
C GLY A 119 20.79 -2.76 -0.34
N GLN A 120 19.89 -2.83 0.63
CA GLN A 120 19.41 -4.08 1.22
C GLN A 120 17.91 -4.01 1.47
N LEU A 121 17.24 -5.11 1.17
CA LEU A 121 15.86 -5.39 1.56
C LEU A 121 15.87 -6.55 2.55
N VAL A 122 15.22 -6.38 3.69
CA VAL A 122 15.01 -7.43 4.69
C VAL A 122 13.53 -7.73 4.77
N ILE A 123 13.12 -8.91 4.33
CA ILE A 123 11.75 -9.40 4.45
C ILE A 123 11.67 -10.19 5.78
N THR A 124 10.79 -9.74 6.69
CA THR A 124 10.57 -10.38 7.99
C THR A 124 9.36 -11.30 7.99
N ASN A 125 8.35 -10.99 7.19
CA ASN A 125 7.15 -11.80 7.02
C ASN A 125 6.79 -11.94 5.54
N TYR A 126 6.36 -13.14 5.16
CA TYR A 126 5.87 -13.45 3.81
C TYR A 126 4.73 -14.46 3.94
N ASP A 127 3.52 -13.94 4.03
CA ASP A 127 2.30 -14.71 4.21
C ASP A 127 1.49 -14.72 2.91
N THR A 128 1.51 -15.86 2.22
CA THR A 128 0.80 -16.05 0.96
C THR A 128 -0.68 -16.37 1.15
N GLU A 129 -1.10 -16.75 2.36
CA GLU A 129 -2.52 -17.02 2.66
C GLU A 129 -3.26 -15.70 2.86
N ASN A 130 -2.65 -14.78 3.62
CA ASN A 130 -3.20 -13.46 3.90
C ASN A 130 -2.72 -12.37 2.94
N ASN A 131 -1.86 -12.71 1.97
CA ASN A 131 -1.27 -11.80 0.98
C ASN A 131 -0.51 -10.62 1.61
N VAL A 132 0.27 -10.89 2.65
CA VAL A 132 0.98 -9.86 3.42
C VAL A 132 2.47 -10.10 3.40
N MET A 133 3.20 -9.03 3.12
CA MET A 133 4.64 -8.98 3.21
C MET A 133 5.04 -7.84 4.14
N SER A 134 6.00 -8.09 5.02
CA SER A 134 6.52 -7.07 5.93
C SER A 134 8.04 -7.13 5.94
N GLY A 135 8.67 -5.98 6.17
CA GLY A 135 10.11 -5.87 6.12
C GLY A 135 10.58 -4.43 6.22
N THR A 136 11.88 -4.25 6.02
CA THR A 136 12.56 -2.96 6.00
C THR A 136 13.51 -2.90 4.81
N PHE A 137 13.81 -1.71 4.32
CA PHE A 137 14.80 -1.52 3.26
C PHE A 137 15.63 -0.26 3.51
N SER A 138 16.79 -0.20 2.87
CA SER A 138 17.62 0.99 2.76
C SER A 138 18.49 0.88 1.51
N PHE A 139 18.62 1.94 0.73
CA PHE A 139 19.44 1.94 -0.46
C PHE A 139 20.00 3.34 -0.78
N VAL A 140 21.06 3.36 -1.56
CA VAL A 140 21.62 4.54 -2.22
C VAL A 140 21.51 4.31 -3.71
N ALA A 141 20.68 5.11 -4.38
CA ALA A 141 20.46 5.02 -5.81
C ALA A 141 21.12 6.21 -6.51
N LEU A 142 21.70 5.99 -7.70
CA LEU A 142 22.38 7.04 -8.45
C LEU A 142 21.73 7.24 -9.79
N ARG A 143 21.98 8.41 -10.38
CA ARG A 143 21.54 8.78 -11.72
C ARG A 143 22.63 9.57 -12.44
N PRO A 144 22.96 9.26 -13.70
CA PRO A 144 23.96 10.03 -14.43
C PRO A 144 23.48 11.47 -14.64
N LEU A 145 24.38 12.43 -14.46
CA LEU A 145 24.13 13.82 -14.84
C LEU A 145 24.29 13.96 -16.35
N LEU A 146 23.36 14.66 -17.00
CA LEU A 146 23.32 14.82 -18.45
C LEU A 146 23.53 16.28 -18.86
N ASP A 147 24.17 16.48 -20.01
CA ASP A 147 24.25 17.78 -20.67
C ASP A 147 22.96 18.13 -21.43
N ASN A 148 22.93 19.31 -22.05
CA ASN A 148 21.78 19.79 -22.83
C ASN A 148 21.46 18.91 -24.07
N ASN A 149 22.37 18.02 -24.46
CA ASN A 149 22.20 17.09 -25.58
C ASN A 149 21.82 15.68 -25.10
N GLY A 150 21.63 15.49 -23.78
CA GLY A 150 21.32 14.20 -23.18
C GLY A 150 22.52 13.26 -23.04
N LEU A 151 23.75 13.77 -23.17
CA LEU A 151 24.97 12.98 -23.00
C LEU A 151 25.47 13.06 -21.55
N PRO A 152 26.10 12.00 -21.00
CA PRO A 152 26.66 12.04 -19.65
C PRO A 152 27.70 13.16 -19.49
N LEU A 153 27.56 13.96 -18.44
CA LEU A 153 28.59 14.90 -18.01
C LEU A 153 29.78 14.13 -17.47
N LEU A 154 30.97 14.45 -17.97
CA LEU A 154 32.22 13.76 -17.61
C LEU A 154 33.06 14.57 -16.63
N ASP A 155 33.78 13.88 -15.74
CA ASP A 155 34.80 14.46 -14.88
C ASP A 155 36.12 14.76 -15.64
N GLU A 156 37.13 15.27 -14.94
CA GLU A 156 38.46 15.57 -15.51
C GLU A 156 39.20 14.33 -16.07
N ASN A 157 38.79 13.13 -15.65
CA ASN A 157 39.34 11.85 -16.09
C ASN A 157 38.50 11.20 -17.21
N GLY A 158 37.41 11.83 -17.64
CA GLY A 158 36.50 11.33 -18.66
C GLY A 158 35.46 10.32 -18.17
N ASN A 159 35.25 10.19 -16.86
CA ASN A 159 34.23 9.30 -16.29
C ASN A 159 32.88 10.01 -16.15
N PRO A 160 31.74 9.33 -16.34
CA PRO A 160 30.43 9.91 -16.06
C PRO A 160 30.28 10.36 -14.60
N THR A 161 29.63 11.50 -14.42
CA THR A 161 29.26 12.05 -13.12
C THR A 161 27.83 11.67 -12.76
N PHE A 162 27.55 11.53 -11.46
CA PHE A 162 26.27 11.02 -10.96
C PHE A 162 25.72 11.93 -9.85
N ASP A 163 24.40 11.98 -9.81
CA ASP A 163 23.59 12.45 -8.69
C ASP A 163 23.18 11.24 -7.84
N SER A 164 23.00 11.42 -6.54
CA SER A 164 22.62 10.33 -5.62
C SER A 164 21.39 10.67 -4.79
N VAL A 165 20.63 9.65 -4.44
CA VAL A 165 19.51 9.73 -3.50
C VAL A 165 19.62 8.61 -2.46
N THR A 166 19.32 8.93 -1.21
CA THR A 166 19.31 8.00 -0.07
C THR A 166 17.98 8.00 0.68
#